data_AF-A0A8S9H6H0-F1
#
_entry.id   AF-A0A8S9H6H0-F1
#
_cell.length_a   1.000
_cell.length_b   1.000
_cell.length_c   1.000
_cell.angle_alpha   90.00
_cell.angle_beta   90.00
_cell.angle_gamma   90.00
#
_symmetry.space_group_name_H-M   'P 1'
#
loop_
_entity.id
_entity.type
_entity.pdbx_description
1 polymer ?
#
loop_
_entity_poly.entity_id
_entity_poly.type
_entity_poly.pdbx_seq_one_letter_code
_entity_poly.pdbx_strand_id
1 'polypeptide(L)'
;MAVDEQDNPSEFTPREAELQRQIDGLQSQVIDLHKARETTENPELSSEVQSLKEKLGEHSKQLELSAEKLNQLQTENAALRDQNKAPSKANNKKRRFNTRVRPMGSLSTPIQGSNPDSYTGVATPIQGSNPDSYTDTPFTEEIASVEIPRKFSFSASRCTMAPEIPTIISHNINRGC
;
A
#
# COMPACT_ATOMS: atom_id res chain seq x y z
N MET A 1 -10.71 -86.16 55.56
CA MET A 1 -11.61 -86.20 54.39
C MET A 1 -11.24 -85.02 53.51
N ALA A 2 -10.67 -85.30 52.33
CA ALA A 2 -10.28 -84.30 51.35
C ALA A 2 -11.54 -83.82 50.60
N VAL A 3 -11.68 -82.52 50.43
CA VAL A 3 -12.65 -81.89 49.54
C VAL A 3 -11.83 -81.34 48.38
N ASP A 4 -11.74 -82.10 47.30
CA ASP A 4 -11.17 -81.62 46.05
C ASP A 4 -12.18 -80.65 45.42
N GLU A 5 -11.81 -79.37 45.36
CA GLU A 5 -12.48 -78.38 44.54
C GLU A 5 -12.20 -78.72 43.06
N GLN A 6 -13.22 -79.22 42.37
CA GLN A 6 -13.21 -79.33 40.92
C GLN A 6 -13.34 -77.93 40.31
N ASP A 7 -12.18 -77.38 39.96
CA ASP A 7 -12.03 -76.30 38.99
C ASP A 7 -12.46 -76.84 37.62
N ASN A 8 -13.72 -76.60 37.22
CA ASN A 8 -14.20 -76.93 35.88
C ASN A 8 -13.77 -75.81 34.92
N PRO A 9 -12.87 -76.06 33.93
CA PRO A 9 -12.73 -75.16 32.81
C PRO A 9 -14.03 -75.23 32.01
N SER A 10 -14.87 -74.21 32.16
CA SER A 10 -16.16 -74.08 31.48
C SER A 10 -16.03 -74.38 29.99
N GLU A 11 -16.53 -75.54 29.55
CA GLU A 11 -16.67 -75.88 28.13
C GLU A 11 -17.56 -74.84 27.47
N PHE A 12 -17.01 -74.09 26.51
CA PHE A 12 -17.75 -73.14 25.70
C PHE A 12 -18.94 -73.85 25.05
N THR A 13 -20.14 -73.35 25.29
CA THR A 13 -21.33 -73.90 24.62
C THR A 13 -21.22 -73.67 23.10
N PRO A 14 -21.83 -74.51 22.24
CA PRO A 14 -21.73 -74.36 20.77
C PRO A 14 -22.13 -72.96 20.25
N ARG A 15 -23.05 -72.30 20.95
CA ARG A 15 -23.48 -70.93 20.67
C ARG A 15 -22.37 -69.90 20.93
N GLU A 16 -21.57 -70.12 21.96
CA GLU A 16 -20.50 -69.23 22.38
C GLU A 16 -19.29 -69.32 21.45
N ALA A 17 -18.98 -70.54 20.96
CA ALA A 17 -17.96 -70.74 19.93
C ALA A 17 -18.31 -70.07 18.59
N GLU A 18 -19.59 -70.02 18.22
CA GLU A 18 -20.05 -69.31 17.02
C GLU A 18 -19.95 -67.79 17.18
N LEU A 19 -20.36 -67.26 18.33
CA LEU A 19 -20.20 -65.83 18.63
C LEU A 19 -18.73 -65.42 18.66
N GLN A 20 -17.85 -66.25 19.21
CA GLN A 20 -16.42 -65.98 19.23
C GLN A 20 -15.84 -65.90 17.81
N ARG A 21 -16.19 -66.84 16.92
CA ARG A 21 -15.78 -66.78 15.51
C ARG A 21 -16.26 -65.51 14.81
N GLN A 22 -17.48 -65.06 15.11
CA GLN A 22 -18.01 -63.81 14.55
C GLN A 22 -17.25 -62.59 15.07
N ILE A 23 -16.92 -62.57 16.36
CA ILE A 23 -16.09 -61.51 16.97
C ILE A 23 -14.72 -61.48 16.29
N ASP A 24 -14.06 -62.63 16.13
CA ASP A 24 -12.75 -62.72 15.50
C ASP A 24 -12.79 -62.26 14.04
N GLY A 25 -13.85 -62.63 13.30
CA GLY A 25 -14.07 -62.17 11.93
C GLY A 25 -14.27 -60.66 11.82
N LEU A 26 -15.08 -60.08 12.71
CA LEU A 26 -15.29 -58.62 12.78
C LEU A 26 -14.01 -57.90 13.18
N GLN A 27 -13.24 -58.43 14.12
CA GLN A 27 -11.96 -57.85 14.53
C GLN A 27 -10.96 -57.82 13.38
N SER A 28 -10.85 -58.91 12.60
CA SER A 28 -10.02 -58.93 11.39
C SER A 28 -10.45 -57.85 10.39
N GLN A 29 -11.76 -57.70 10.17
CA GLN A 29 -12.29 -56.71 9.24
C GLN A 29 -12.02 -55.27 9.70
N VAL A 30 -12.12 -55.00 11.00
CA VAL A 30 -11.77 -53.70 11.59
C VAL A 30 -10.28 -53.40 11.44
N ILE A 31 -9.42 -54.40 11.62
CA ILE A 31 -7.96 -54.26 11.43
C ILE A 31 -7.65 -53.91 9.97
N ASP A 32 -8.26 -54.60 9.01
CA ASP A 32 -8.03 -54.36 7.59
C ASP A 32 -8.52 -52.98 7.15
N LEU A 33 -9.67 -52.53 7.68
CA LEU A 33 -10.18 -51.17 7.46
C LEU A 33 -9.23 -50.10 8.04
N HIS A 34 -8.68 -50.33 9.24
CA HIS A 34 -7.70 -49.40 9.81
C HIS A 34 -6.42 -49.35 8.98
N LYS A 35 -5.88 -50.49 8.56
CA LYS A 35 -4.70 -50.54 7.68
C LYS A 35 -4.95 -49.85 6.34
N ALA A 36 -6.12 -50.07 5.75
CA ALA A 36 -6.52 -49.39 4.52
C ALA A 36 -6.67 -47.88 4.72
N ARG A 37 -7.17 -47.43 5.88
CA ARG A 37 -7.29 -46.00 6.20
C ARG A 37 -5.92 -45.35 6.40
N GLU A 38 -5.01 -45.99 7.12
CA GLU A 38 -3.65 -45.49 7.33
C GLU A 38 -2.87 -45.37 6.02
N THR A 39 -3.09 -46.27 5.06
CA THR A 39 -2.53 -46.14 3.70
C THR A 39 -3.26 -45.11 2.83
N THR A 40 -4.48 -44.69 3.21
CA THR A 40 -5.28 -43.65 2.55
C THR A 40 -5.00 -42.25 3.12
N GLU A 41 -4.23 -42.12 4.20
CA GLU A 41 -3.62 -40.83 4.57
C GLU A 41 -2.60 -40.45 3.48
N ASN A 42 -3.14 -39.79 2.46
CA ASN A 42 -2.52 -39.60 1.16
C ASN A 42 -1.18 -38.85 1.32
N PRO A 43 -0.03 -39.42 0.88
CA PRO A 43 1.27 -38.77 0.97
C PRO A 43 1.30 -37.38 0.29
N GLU A 44 0.41 -37.14 -0.68
CA GLU A 44 0.24 -35.83 -1.29
C GLU A 44 -0.28 -34.77 -0.32
N LEU A 45 -1.24 -35.11 0.55
CA LEU A 45 -1.74 -34.18 1.57
C LEU A 45 -0.65 -33.83 2.59
N SER A 46 0.19 -34.81 2.94
CA SER A 46 1.37 -34.57 3.79
C SER A 46 2.36 -33.61 3.13
N SER A 47 2.64 -33.80 1.84
CA SER A 47 3.49 -32.90 1.06
C SER A 47 2.90 -31.48 0.95
N GLU A 48 1.59 -31.37 0.70
CA GLU A 48 0.86 -30.10 0.63
C GLU A 48 0.93 -29.35 1.96
N VAL A 49 0.66 -30.02 3.09
CA VAL A 49 0.75 -29.42 4.43
C VAL A 49 2.17 -28.93 4.72
N GLN A 50 3.19 -29.71 4.34
CA GLN A 50 4.58 -29.31 4.50
C GLN A 50 4.93 -28.09 3.63
N SER A 51 4.48 -28.05 2.37
CA SER A 51 4.68 -26.91 1.48
C SER A 51 3.99 -25.64 2.01
N LEU A 52 2.75 -25.77 2.51
CA LEU A 52 2.01 -24.65 3.11
C LEU A 52 2.71 -24.11 4.35
N LYS A 53 3.28 -24.98 5.18
CA LYS A 53 4.07 -24.58 6.34
C LYS A 53 5.31 -23.76 5.95
N GLU A 54 6.01 -24.17 4.89
CA GLU A 54 7.16 -23.44 4.37
C GLU A 54 6.75 -22.06 3.84
N LYS A 55 5.73 -22.00 2.98
CA LYS A 55 5.18 -20.73 2.45
C LYS A 55 4.74 -19.78 3.55
N LEU A 56 4.10 -20.30 4.61
CA LEU A 56 3.70 -19.49 5.77
C LEU A 56 4.91 -18.88 6.47
N GLY A 57 5.99 -19.65 6.62
CA GLY A 57 7.26 -19.14 7.17
C GLY A 57 7.89 -18.04 6.33
N GLU A 58 7.86 -18.16 5.00
CA GLU A 58 8.35 -17.13 4.09
C GLU A 58 7.52 -15.84 4.17
N HIS A 59 6.19 -15.97 4.15
CA HIS A 59 5.28 -14.82 4.30
C HIS A 59 5.46 -14.13 5.66
N SER A 60 5.71 -14.89 6.73
CA SER A 60 5.99 -14.33 8.05
C SER A 60 7.24 -13.44 8.03
N LYS A 61 8.32 -13.90 7.38
CA LYS A 61 9.56 -13.11 7.23
C LYS A 61 9.33 -11.86 6.38
N GLN A 62 8.58 -11.98 5.29
CA GLN A 62 8.25 -10.81 4.46
C GLN A 62 7.44 -9.77 5.23
N LEU A 63 6.48 -10.23 6.05
CA LEU A 63 5.66 -9.35 6.89
C LEU A 63 6.53 -8.59 7.90
N GLU A 64 7.45 -9.29 8.58
CA GLU A 64 8.38 -8.70 9.54
C GLU A 64 9.28 -7.63 8.90
N LEU A 65 9.93 -7.95 7.77
CA LEU A 65 10.73 -7.00 7.00
C LEU A 65 9.92 -5.79 6.53
N SER A 66 8.67 -6.01 6.12
CA SER A 66 7.79 -4.91 5.69
C SER A 66 7.41 -3.99 6.84
N ALA A 67 7.23 -4.53 8.05
CA ALA A 67 6.93 -3.74 9.25
C ALA A 67 8.12 -2.88 9.68
N GLU A 68 9.34 -3.42 9.59
CA GLU A 68 10.57 -2.65 9.82
C GLU A 68 10.70 -1.49 8.82
N LYS A 69 10.54 -1.77 7.53
CA LYS A 69 10.59 -0.74 6.48
C LYS A 69 9.51 0.33 6.67
N LEU A 70 8.31 -0.06 7.10
CA LEU A 70 7.24 0.89 7.42
C LEU A 70 7.64 1.84 8.55
N ASN A 71 8.22 1.31 9.64
CA ASN A 71 8.73 2.10 10.76
C ASN A 71 9.83 3.07 10.32
N GLN A 72 10.75 2.61 9.46
CA GLN A 72 11.79 3.46 8.89
C GLN A 72 11.19 4.62 8.10
N LEU A 73 10.27 4.33 7.18
CA LEU A 73 9.61 5.35 6.37
C LEU A 73 8.75 6.31 7.19
N GLN A 74 8.11 5.85 8.28
CA GLN A 74 7.37 6.72 9.20
C GLN A 74 8.31 7.68 9.92
N THR A 75 9.46 7.19 10.38
CA THR A 75 10.47 8.02 11.08
C THR A 75 11.05 9.07 10.14
N GLU A 76 11.42 8.67 8.92
CA GLU A 76 11.92 9.60 7.90
C GLU A 76 10.87 10.64 7.50
N ASN A 77 9.61 10.23 7.30
CA ASN A 77 8.52 11.17 7.01
C ASN A 77 8.28 12.16 8.15
N ALA A 78 8.43 11.74 9.41
CA ALA A 78 8.33 12.64 10.55
C ALA A 78 9.44 13.70 10.51
N ALA A 79 10.69 13.28 10.31
CA ALA A 79 11.84 14.19 10.19
C ALA A 79 11.68 15.19 9.04
N LEU A 80 11.22 14.73 7.87
CA LEU A 80 10.97 15.60 6.71
C LEU A 80 9.83 16.58 6.95
N ARG A 81 8.76 16.17 7.65
CA ARG A 81 7.68 17.10 8.05
C ARG A 81 8.20 18.20 8.96
N ASP A 82 9.07 17.88 9.90
CA ASP A 82 9.65 18.87 10.82
C ASP A 82 10.60 19.83 10.08
N GLN A 83 11.42 19.31 9.17
CA GLN A 83 12.30 20.12 8.32
C GLN A 83 11.50 21.07 7.43
N ASN A 84 10.41 20.58 6.82
CA ASN A 84 9.57 21.39 5.94
C ASN A 84 8.73 22.42 6.69
N LYS A 85 8.39 22.17 7.96
CA LYS A 85 7.73 23.15 8.83
C LYS A 85 8.69 24.23 9.33
N ALA A 86 9.98 23.92 9.47
CA ALA A 86 10.95 24.92 9.87
C ALA A 86 11.10 25.96 8.75
N PRO A 87 10.70 27.25 8.96
CA PRO A 87 11.02 28.28 7.98
C PRO A 87 12.53 28.27 7.83
N SER A 88 13.05 28.08 6.61
CA SER A 88 14.48 28.01 6.33
C SER A 88 15.17 29.22 6.97
N LYS A 89 15.73 29.07 8.17
CA LYS A 89 16.50 30.11 8.87
C LYS A 89 17.89 30.26 8.25
N ALA A 90 18.04 29.90 6.98
CA ALA A 90 19.05 30.47 6.12
C ALA A 90 18.75 31.97 6.06
N ASN A 91 19.39 32.68 6.98
CA ASN A 91 19.48 34.12 7.10
C ASN A 91 19.91 34.74 5.75
N ASN A 92 18.99 34.84 4.80
CA ASN A 92 19.06 35.93 3.84
C ASN A 92 18.88 37.20 4.66
N LYS A 93 19.99 37.76 5.14
CA LYS A 93 20.06 39.12 5.63
C LYS A 93 19.83 39.99 4.40
N LYS A 94 18.57 39.98 3.92
CA LYS A 94 18.06 40.76 2.82
C LYS A 94 18.29 42.17 3.32
N ARG A 95 19.43 42.74 2.94
CA ARG A 95 19.67 44.17 3.05
C ARG A 95 18.46 44.74 2.33
N ARG A 96 17.50 45.24 3.11
CA ARG A 96 16.44 46.10 2.59
C ARG A 96 17.19 47.27 2.00
N PHE A 97 17.47 47.21 0.71
CA PHE A 97 17.92 48.36 -0.03
C PHE A 97 16.72 49.30 -0.05
N ASN A 98 16.68 50.20 0.92
CA ASN A 98 15.79 51.35 0.90
C ASN A 98 16.30 52.28 -0.20
N THR A 99 16.06 51.94 -1.46
CA THR A 99 16.29 52.85 -2.58
C THR A 99 15.17 53.88 -2.53
N ARG A 100 15.46 55.08 -2.02
CA ARG A 100 14.60 56.25 -2.19
C ARG A 100 14.56 56.55 -3.70
N VAL A 101 13.54 56.05 -4.38
CA VAL A 101 13.27 56.41 -5.77
C VAL A 101 13.00 57.92 -5.79
N ARG A 102 13.90 58.68 -6.40
CA ARG A 102 13.62 60.09 -6.68
C ARG A 102 12.51 60.12 -7.73
N PRO A 103 11.47 60.96 -7.58
CA PRO A 103 10.52 61.20 -8.66
C PRO A 103 11.33 61.67 -9.88
N MET A 104 11.12 61.05 -11.04
CA MET A 104 11.63 61.63 -12.28
C MET A 104 10.92 62.97 -12.49
N GLY A 105 11.67 64.02 -12.87
CA GLY A 105 11.09 65.30 -13.27
C GLY A 105 10.10 65.10 -14.42
N SER A 106 9.11 66.00 -14.54
CA SER A 106 8.06 65.86 -15.56
C SER A 106 8.69 65.78 -16.95
N LEU A 107 8.35 64.73 -17.68
CA LEU A 107 8.71 64.55 -19.07
C LEU A 107 7.89 65.56 -19.91
N SER A 108 8.38 66.79 -20.00
CA SER A 108 7.82 67.77 -20.93
C SER A 108 8.21 67.34 -22.34
N THR A 109 7.39 66.47 -22.93
CA THR A 109 7.40 66.23 -24.36
C THR A 109 6.99 67.55 -25.04
N PRO A 110 7.82 68.16 -25.90
CA PRO A 110 7.31 69.18 -26.79
C PRO A 110 6.43 68.44 -27.80
N ILE A 111 5.11 68.50 -27.59
CA ILE A 111 4.14 68.12 -28.61
C ILE A 111 4.28 69.15 -29.72
N GLN A 112 5.13 68.87 -30.69
CA GLN A 112 5.19 69.59 -31.95
C GLN A 112 5.32 68.58 -33.08
N GLY A 113 4.17 68.18 -33.63
CA GLY A 113 4.10 67.33 -34.81
C GLY A 113 2.91 66.38 -34.82
N SER A 114 1.73 66.90 -35.16
CA SER A 114 0.70 66.27 -36.01
C SER A 114 0.77 64.74 -36.28
N ASN A 115 -0.20 63.98 -35.74
CA ASN A 115 -1.20 63.18 -36.51
C ASN A 115 -2.00 62.25 -35.57
N PRO A 116 -3.33 62.38 -35.45
CA PRO A 116 -4.15 61.56 -34.55
C PRO A 116 -4.83 60.37 -35.27
N ASP A 117 -4.08 59.47 -35.91
CA ASP A 117 -4.65 58.30 -36.61
C ASP A 117 -3.86 56.99 -36.37
N SER A 118 -3.66 56.57 -35.12
CA SER A 118 -3.31 55.17 -34.82
C SER A 118 -3.59 54.74 -33.37
N TYR A 119 -4.80 54.96 -32.87
CA TYR A 119 -5.31 54.14 -31.76
C TYR A 119 -5.94 52.87 -32.33
N THR A 120 -5.12 51.83 -32.55
CA THR A 120 -5.64 50.46 -32.72
C THR A 120 -4.83 49.54 -31.84
N GLY A 121 -5.38 49.29 -30.65
CA GLY A 121 -4.94 48.21 -29.79
C GLY A 121 -5.10 46.88 -30.52
N VAL A 122 -3.97 46.21 -30.73
CA VAL A 122 -3.93 44.78 -30.99
C VAL A 122 -2.84 44.24 -30.07
N ALA A 123 -3.24 43.52 -29.03
CA ALA A 123 -2.30 42.73 -28.25
C ALA A 123 -1.67 41.70 -29.21
N THR A 124 -0.36 41.71 -29.36
CA THR A 124 0.36 40.63 -30.05
C THR A 124 0.10 39.33 -29.29
N PRO A 125 -0.41 38.27 -29.94
CA PRO A 125 -0.43 36.95 -29.33
C PRO A 125 1.00 36.57 -28.93
N ILE A 126 1.17 35.99 -27.74
CA ILE A 126 2.45 35.44 -27.29
C ILE A 126 2.86 34.40 -28.34
N GLN A 127 3.82 34.76 -29.19
CA GLN A 127 4.44 33.80 -30.08
C GLN A 127 5.19 32.81 -29.20
N GLY A 128 4.76 31.55 -29.26
CA GLY A 128 5.48 30.45 -28.62
C GLY A 128 6.93 30.51 -29.05
N SER A 129 7.84 30.55 -28.08
CA SER A 129 9.26 30.40 -28.33
C SER A 129 9.50 29.14 -29.14
N ASN A 130 10.38 29.25 -30.14
CA ASN A 130 10.74 28.17 -31.06
C ASN A 130 11.02 26.87 -30.26
N PRO A 131 10.38 25.72 -30.55
CA PRO A 131 10.60 24.47 -29.80
C PRO A 131 12.06 24.01 -29.78
N ASP A 132 12.87 24.50 -30.73
CA ASP A 132 14.30 24.25 -30.80
C ASP A 132 15.12 25.04 -29.77
N SER A 133 14.53 25.97 -28.99
CA SER A 133 15.28 26.78 -28.02
C SER A 133 15.73 26.02 -26.78
N TYR A 134 15.31 24.76 -26.61
CA TYR A 134 15.63 23.91 -25.46
C TYR A 134 16.76 22.91 -25.74
N THR A 135 17.24 22.80 -26.97
CA THR A 135 18.26 21.80 -27.35
C THR A 135 19.62 22.02 -26.68
N ASP A 136 19.89 23.24 -26.21
CA ASP A 136 21.17 23.63 -25.59
C ASP A 136 21.18 23.58 -24.05
N THR A 137 20.14 23.03 -23.41
CA THR A 137 20.14 22.87 -21.96
C THR A 137 20.79 21.52 -21.59
N PRO A 138 21.72 21.45 -20.61
CA PRO A 138 22.39 20.20 -20.24
C PRO A 138 21.44 19.14 -19.66
N PHE A 139 20.15 19.48 -19.48
CA PHE A 139 19.13 18.59 -18.97
C PHE A 139 18.43 17.78 -20.06
N THR A 140 18.51 18.14 -21.36
CA THR A 140 17.78 17.43 -22.43
C THR A 140 18.22 15.99 -22.62
N GLU A 141 19.51 15.68 -22.48
CA GLU A 141 20.02 14.30 -22.53
C GLU A 141 19.53 13.44 -21.35
N GLU A 142 19.31 14.07 -20.19
CA GLU A 142 18.81 13.42 -18.97
C GLU A 142 17.31 13.09 -19.09
N ILE A 143 16.47 14.00 -19.63
CA ILE A 143 15.02 13.74 -19.80
C ILE A 143 14.74 12.73 -20.91
N ALA A 144 15.55 12.71 -21.97
CA ALA A 144 15.45 11.71 -23.04
C ALA A 144 15.82 10.29 -22.53
N SER A 145 16.67 10.22 -21.50
CA SER A 145 17.09 8.96 -20.87
C SER A 145 16.11 8.44 -19.82
N VAL A 146 15.07 9.22 -19.46
CA VAL A 146 13.97 8.75 -18.62
C VAL A 146 13.05 7.87 -19.47
N GLU A 147 13.24 6.55 -19.36
CA GLU A 147 12.34 5.56 -19.95
C GLU A 147 10.93 5.72 -19.35
N ILE A 148 10.02 6.33 -20.10
CA ILE A 148 8.61 6.42 -19.70
C ILE A 148 8.02 5.00 -19.77
N PRO A 149 7.58 4.41 -18.64
CA PRO A 149 6.99 3.09 -18.67
C PRO A 149 5.69 3.12 -19.48
N ARG A 150 5.72 2.53 -20.69
CA ARG A 150 4.57 2.41 -21.61
C ARG A 150 3.44 1.48 -21.10
N LYS A 151 3.42 1.20 -19.79
CA LYS A 151 2.52 0.23 -19.14
C LYS A 151 1.83 0.85 -17.92
N PHE A 152 1.57 2.17 -17.93
CA PHE A 152 0.72 2.76 -16.90
C PHE A 152 -0.74 2.60 -17.32
N SER A 153 -1.32 1.46 -16.95
CA SER A 153 -2.75 1.21 -17.12
C SER A 153 -3.50 1.95 -16.01
N PHE A 154 -4.19 3.04 -16.35
CA PHE A 154 -5.15 3.64 -15.44
C PHE A 154 -6.38 2.73 -15.38
N SER A 155 -6.57 2.01 -14.28
CA SER A 155 -7.91 1.50 -13.96
C SER A 155 -8.77 2.72 -13.63
N ALA A 156 -9.77 2.99 -14.46
CA ALA A 156 -10.82 3.95 -14.12
C ALA A 156 -11.70 3.35 -13.01
N SER A 157 -11.19 3.35 -11.78
CA SER A 157 -12.05 3.19 -10.61
C SER A 157 -12.97 4.41 -10.58
N ARG A 158 -14.26 4.19 -10.80
CA ARG A 158 -15.30 5.19 -10.53
C ARG A 158 -15.27 5.49 -9.04
N CYS A 159 -14.51 6.50 -8.64
CA CYS A 159 -14.66 7.14 -7.34
C CYS A 159 -15.99 7.88 -7.37
N THR A 160 -17.08 7.19 -7.04
CA THR A 160 -18.32 7.85 -6.62
C THR A 160 -18.06 8.49 -5.27
N MET A 161 -17.41 9.66 -5.29
CA MET A 161 -17.35 10.54 -4.13
C MET A 161 -18.74 11.15 -4.00
N ALA A 162 -19.54 10.62 -3.09
CA ALA A 162 -20.70 11.34 -2.59
C ALA A 162 -20.18 12.66 -1.98
N PRO A 163 -20.67 13.84 -2.39
CA PRO A 163 -20.27 15.08 -1.75
C PRO A 163 -20.97 15.19 -0.40
N GLU A 164 -20.34 14.72 0.67
CA GLU A 164 -20.70 15.18 2.01
C GLU A 164 -20.20 16.62 2.14
N ILE A 165 -21.12 17.57 2.01
CA ILE A 165 -20.89 18.98 2.30
C ILE A 165 -20.70 19.12 3.81
N PRO A 166 -19.52 19.51 4.33
CA PRO A 166 -19.41 19.81 5.75
C PRO A 166 -20.17 21.12 6.02
N THR A 167 -21.26 21.00 6.79
CA THR A 167 -22.00 22.15 7.31
C THR A 167 -21.12 22.87 8.32
N ILE A 168 -20.60 24.04 7.95
CA ILE A 168 -19.89 24.93 8.88
C ILE A 168 -20.95 25.62 9.75
N ILE A 169 -21.14 25.12 10.99
CA ILE A 169 -21.93 25.82 12.00
C ILE A 169 -21.07 26.94 12.59
N SER A 170 -21.25 28.17 12.11
CA SER A 170 -20.69 29.36 12.74
C SER A 170 -21.36 29.59 14.10
N HIS A 171 -20.67 29.26 15.19
CA HIS A 171 -21.05 29.73 16.52
C HIS A 171 -20.67 31.21 16.66
N ASN A 172 -21.69 32.06 16.57
CA ASN A 172 -21.60 33.49 16.78
C ASN A 172 -21.47 33.76 18.29
N ILE A 173 -20.25 34.02 18.77
CA ILE A 173 -20.04 34.49 20.15
C ILE A 173 -20.18 36.02 20.15
N ASN A 174 -21.41 36.48 20.35
CA ASN A 174 -21.67 37.82 20.86
C ASN A 174 -21.19 37.87 22.31
N ARG A 175 -20.06 38.54 22.58
CA ARG A 175 -19.79 39.08 23.91
C ARG A 175 -19.97 40.59 23.85
N GLY A 176 -21.19 41.02 24.18
CA GLY A 176 -21.43 42.36 24.69
C GLY A 176 -21.10 42.42 26.18
N CYS A 177 -20.32 43.44 26.53
CA CYS A 177 -20.23 44.22 27.78
C CYS A 177 -18.80 44.74 27.90
#